data_AF-A0A7X7J951-F1
#
_entry.id   AF-A0A7X7J951-F1
#
_cell.length_a   1.000
_cell.length_b   1.000
_cell.length_c   1.000
_cell.angle_alpha   90.00
_cell.angle_beta   90.00
_cell.angle_gamma   90.00
#
_symmetry.space_group_name_H-M   'P 1'
#
loop_
_entity.id
_entity.type
_entity.pdbx_description
1 polymer ?
#
loop_
_entity_poly.entity_id
_entity_poly.type
_entity_poly.pdbx_seq_one_letter_code
_entity_poly.pdbx_strand_id
1 'polypeptide(L)'
;MKKDEEGLSVIMRQDSTVGGVAAATPDALPVFRALGIDYCCGGKRPLAEALAEKGLALSDFSDMVQKRAAQAEAAARAKDFPGMSPEVLSAYIEDTHHDYLRRALPRIEQLLAKVLRAHGANHRELFEVSGLFGRLKSDLEQHLVKEEVLLFP
;
A
#
# COMPACT_ATOMS: atom_id res chain seq x y z
N MET A 1 -5.29 -20.60 -0.63
CA MET A 1 -5.07 -20.89 0.81
C MET A 1 -3.72 -21.57 1.07
N LYS A 2 -3.39 -22.77 0.56
CA LYS A 2 -2.04 -23.35 0.81
C LYS A 2 -0.88 -22.72 0.02
N LYS A 3 -1.12 -22.17 -1.18
CA LYS A 3 -0.07 -21.54 -2.01
C LYS A 3 0.42 -20.19 -1.45
N ASP A 4 -0.40 -19.55 -0.62
CA ASP A 4 -0.18 -18.17 -0.18
C ASP A 4 0.68 -18.14 1.09
N GLU A 5 0.57 -19.16 1.96
CA GLU A 5 1.44 -19.37 3.14
C GLU A 5 2.88 -19.74 2.77
N GLU A 6 3.10 -20.58 1.74
CA GLU A 6 4.44 -20.93 1.25
C GLU A 6 5.13 -19.72 0.59
N GLY A 7 4.41 -18.87 -0.14
CA GLY A 7 4.99 -17.67 -0.76
C GLY A 7 5.42 -16.61 0.26
N LEU A 8 4.63 -16.40 1.31
CA LEU A 8 4.91 -15.40 2.35
C LEU A 8 6.08 -15.83 3.25
N SER A 9 6.15 -17.12 3.60
CA SER A 9 7.25 -17.68 4.40
C SER A 9 8.60 -17.67 3.68
N VAL A 10 8.63 -17.75 2.35
CA VAL A 10 9.85 -17.63 1.55
C VAL A 10 10.38 -16.18 1.50
N ILE A 11 9.48 -15.19 1.60
CA ILE A 11 9.80 -13.75 1.52
C ILE A 11 10.13 -13.16 2.90
N MET A 12 9.58 -13.69 4.00
CA MET A 12 9.80 -13.20 5.36
C MET A 12 10.80 -14.06 6.14
N ARG A 13 12.08 -13.99 5.74
CA ARG A 13 13.18 -14.68 6.44
C ARG A 13 13.96 -13.72 7.34
N GLN A 14 14.67 -14.25 8.33
CA GLN A 14 15.48 -13.44 9.26
C GLN A 14 16.54 -12.58 8.55
N ASP A 15 17.11 -13.09 7.47
CA ASP A 15 18.13 -12.44 6.63
C ASP A 15 17.54 -11.49 5.59
N SER A 16 16.21 -11.47 5.43
CA SER A 16 15.55 -10.54 4.52
C SER A 16 15.72 -9.11 5.04
N THR A 17 15.91 -8.16 4.13
CA THR A 17 15.97 -6.74 4.51
C THR A 17 14.56 -6.20 4.71
N VAL A 18 14.40 -5.25 5.64
CA VAL A 18 13.11 -4.60 5.90
C VAL A 18 12.52 -4.02 4.61
N GLY A 19 13.35 -3.38 3.78
CA GLY A 19 12.97 -2.80 2.50
C GLY A 19 12.59 -3.85 1.45
N GLY A 20 13.28 -4.99 1.43
CA GLY A 20 12.93 -6.12 0.57
C GLY A 20 11.54 -6.68 0.91
N VAL A 21 11.26 -6.85 2.19
CA VAL A 21 9.94 -7.30 2.67
C VAL A 21 8.86 -6.26 2.38
N ALA A 22 9.15 -4.98 2.57
CA ALA A 22 8.22 -3.89 2.23
C ALA A 22 7.89 -3.84 0.73
N ALA A 23 8.86 -4.12 -0.14
CA ALA A 23 8.65 -4.15 -1.59
C ALA A 23 7.87 -5.39 -2.04
N ALA A 24 8.15 -6.56 -1.44
CA ALA A 24 7.54 -7.81 -1.83
C ALA A 24 6.17 -8.07 -1.16
N THR A 25 5.89 -7.44 -0.02
CA THR A 25 4.66 -7.64 0.75
C THR A 25 4.04 -6.30 1.16
N PRO A 26 3.15 -5.72 0.33
CA PRO A 26 2.48 -4.45 0.65
C PRO A 26 1.68 -4.48 1.96
N ASP A 27 1.14 -5.63 2.37
CA ASP A 27 0.42 -5.81 3.64
C ASP A 27 1.31 -5.67 4.88
N ALA A 28 2.63 -5.74 4.71
CA ALA A 28 3.59 -5.47 5.78
C ALA A 28 3.73 -3.97 6.06
N LEU A 29 3.43 -3.08 5.10
CA LEU A 29 3.64 -1.63 5.24
C LEU A 29 2.83 -1.03 6.40
N PRO A 30 1.52 -1.32 6.58
CA PRO A 30 0.78 -0.87 7.75
C PRO A 30 1.34 -1.40 9.07
N VAL A 31 1.85 -2.64 9.09
CA VAL A 31 2.46 -3.24 10.29
C VAL A 31 3.76 -2.54 10.64
N PHE A 32 4.66 -2.32 9.67
CA PHE A 32 5.89 -1.57 9.91
C PHE A 32 5.62 -0.15 10.40
N ARG A 33 4.62 0.54 9.84
CA ARG A 33 4.22 1.88 10.32
C ARG A 33 3.72 1.83 11.76
N ALA A 34 2.89 0.85 12.11
CA ALA A 34 2.38 0.68 13.47
C ALA A 34 3.50 0.38 14.49
N LEU A 35 4.52 -0.37 14.08
CA LEU A 35 5.69 -0.70 14.90
C LEU A 35 6.77 0.41 14.90
N GLY A 36 6.62 1.45 14.06
CA GLY A 36 7.64 2.49 13.88
C GLY A 36 8.96 1.94 13.32
N ILE A 37 8.88 0.99 12.39
CA ILE A 37 10.03 0.44 11.66
C ILE A 37 10.21 1.22 10.36
N ASP A 38 11.38 1.81 10.16
CA ASP A 38 11.71 2.54 8.92
C ASP A 38 12.13 1.57 7.81
N TYR A 39 11.19 1.29 6.91
CA TYR A 39 11.39 0.44 5.75
C TYR A 39 11.81 1.20 4.48
N CYS A 40 11.86 2.53 4.53
CA CYS A 40 12.20 3.37 3.38
C CYS A 40 13.70 3.67 3.35
N CYS A 41 14.19 4.47 4.29
CA CYS A 41 15.59 4.89 4.33
C CYS A 41 16.45 3.86 5.05
N GLY A 42 15.95 3.33 6.16
CA GLY A 42 16.54 2.23 6.93
C GLY A 42 16.31 0.84 6.33
N GLY A 43 15.72 0.73 5.13
CA GLY A 43 15.27 -0.53 4.56
C GLY A 43 16.36 -1.59 4.32
N LYS A 44 17.64 -1.22 4.31
CA LYS A 44 18.75 -2.18 4.13
C LYS A 44 19.03 -3.04 5.36
N ARG A 45 18.46 -2.69 6.52
CA ARG A 45 18.68 -3.43 7.77
C ARG A 45 18.02 -4.81 7.72
N PRO A 46 18.60 -5.84 8.36
CA PRO A 46 17.95 -7.14 8.51
C PRO A 46 16.62 -7.02 9.25
N LEU A 47 15.61 -7.74 8.78
CA LEU A 47 14.28 -7.78 9.41
C LEU A 47 14.39 -8.27 10.86
N ALA A 48 15.20 -9.30 11.12
CA ALA A 48 15.38 -9.85 12.46
C ALA A 48 15.86 -8.80 13.48
N GLU A 49 16.79 -7.93 13.09
CA GLU A 49 17.27 -6.85 13.97
C GLU A 49 16.18 -5.83 14.25
N ALA A 50 15.46 -5.39 13.21
CA ALA A 50 14.39 -4.40 13.34
C ALA A 50 13.23 -4.92 14.21
N LEU A 51 12.93 -6.22 14.17
CA LEU A 51 11.93 -6.86 15.01
C LEU A 51 12.44 -7.06 16.46
N ALA A 52 13.70 -7.46 16.64
CA ALA A 52 14.30 -7.62 17.96
C ALA A 52 14.31 -6.32 18.77
N GLU A 53 14.55 -5.17 18.12
CA GLU A 53 14.43 -3.84 18.73
C GLU A 53 13.01 -3.52 19.25
N LYS A 54 12.00 -4.19 18.70
CA LYS A 54 10.60 -4.09 19.12
C LYS A 54 10.18 -5.21 20.06
N GLY A 55 11.11 -6.07 20.46
CA GLY A 55 10.84 -7.25 21.28
C GLY A 55 9.90 -8.26 20.60
N LEU A 56 9.92 -8.32 19.27
CA LEU A 56 8.95 -9.09 18.47
C LEU A 56 9.65 -10.27 17.77
N ALA A 57 9.03 -11.45 17.80
CA ALA A 57 9.51 -12.60 17.05
C ALA A 57 9.06 -12.51 15.58
N LEU A 58 9.81 -13.16 14.68
CA LEU A 58 9.48 -13.22 13.25
C LEU A 58 8.13 -13.91 12.99
N SER A 59 7.79 -14.92 13.79
CA SER A 59 6.48 -15.59 13.74
C SER A 59 5.35 -14.61 14.05
N ASP A 60 5.47 -13.85 15.14
CA ASP A 60 4.44 -12.91 15.57
C ASP A 60 4.23 -11.81 14.52
N PHE A 61 5.32 -11.33 13.91
CA PHE A 61 5.25 -10.38 12.82
C PHE A 61 4.52 -10.97 11.60
N SER A 62 4.88 -12.19 11.21
CA SER A 62 4.23 -12.90 10.09
C SER A 62 2.73 -13.06 10.34
N ASP A 63 2.35 -13.47 11.56
CA ASP A 63 0.95 -13.63 11.96
C ASP A 63 0.19 -12.30 11.92
N MET A 64 0.82 -11.21 12.37
CA MET A 64 0.24 -9.87 12.27
C MET A 64 -0.04 -9.46 10.82
N VAL A 65 0.89 -9.74 9.90
CA VAL A 65 0.71 -9.43 8.47
C VAL A 65 -0.38 -10.30 7.86
N GLN A 66 -0.33 -11.62 8.09
CA GLN A 66 -1.35 -12.56 7.58
C GLN A 66 -2.75 -12.23 8.10
N LYS A 67 -2.88 -11.94 9.39
CA LYS A 67 -4.16 -11.56 9.99
C LYS A 67 -4.73 -10.31 9.32
N ARG A 68 -3.90 -9.31 9.00
CA ARG A 68 -4.37 -8.11 8.30
C ARG A 68 -4.82 -8.41 6.88
N ALA A 69 -4.05 -9.20 6.12
CA ALA A 69 -4.43 -9.60 4.77
C ALA A 69 -5.77 -10.37 4.79
N ALA A 70 -5.91 -11.34 5.69
CA ALA A 70 -7.15 -12.12 5.84
C ALA A 70 -8.35 -11.25 6.25
N GLN A 71 -8.15 -10.26 7.14
CA GLN A 71 -9.22 -9.32 7.51
C GLN A 71 -9.66 -8.45 6.33
N ALA A 72 -8.72 -7.97 5.50
CA ALA A 72 -9.04 -7.21 4.30
C ALA A 72 -9.82 -8.04 3.29
N GLU A 73 -9.40 -9.28 3.05
CA GLU A 73 -10.11 -10.21 2.16
C GLU A 73 -11.51 -10.56 2.67
N ALA A 74 -11.65 -10.84 3.96
CA ALA A 74 -12.95 -11.16 4.56
C ALA A 74 -13.92 -9.98 4.47
N ALA A 75 -13.43 -8.76 4.74
CA ALA A 75 -14.23 -7.54 4.60
C ALA A 75 -14.69 -7.28 3.16
N ALA A 76 -13.85 -7.59 2.17
CA ALA A 76 -14.20 -7.48 0.76
C ALA A 76 -15.26 -8.53 0.36
N ARG A 77 -15.12 -9.79 0.81
CA ARG A 77 -16.06 -10.87 0.51
C ARG A 77 -17.41 -10.74 1.20
N ALA A 78 -17.47 -10.06 2.34
CA ALA A 78 -18.70 -9.86 3.09
C ALA A 78 -19.68 -8.87 2.41
N LYS A 79 -19.23 -8.13 1.38
CA LYS A 79 -20.07 -7.16 0.67
C LYS A 79 -20.75 -7.82 -0.54
N ASP A 80 -22.07 -7.85 -0.53
CA ASP A 80 -22.89 -8.28 -1.69
C ASP A 80 -23.06 -7.12 -2.67
N PHE A 81 -22.03 -6.81 -3.46
CA PHE A 81 -22.11 -5.77 -4.48
C PHE A 81 -23.22 -6.01 -5.53
N PRO A 82 -23.43 -7.24 -6.04
CA PRO A 82 -24.52 -7.51 -6.98
C PRO A 82 -25.92 -7.21 -6.42
N GLY A 83 -26.09 -7.31 -5.10
CA GLY A 83 -27.34 -6.98 -4.42
C GLY A 83 -27.55 -5.50 -4.12
N MET A 84 -26.54 -4.64 -4.33
CA MET A 84 -26.67 -3.19 -4.08
C MET A 84 -27.45 -2.49 -5.20
N SER A 85 -28.28 -1.51 -4.84
CA SER A 85 -28.85 -0.61 -5.84
C SER A 85 -27.74 0.27 -6.45
N PRO A 86 -27.93 0.82 -7.66
CA PRO A 86 -26.96 1.73 -8.26
C PRO A 86 -26.60 2.91 -7.37
N GLU A 87 -27.56 3.46 -6.63
CA GLU A 87 -27.36 4.59 -5.72
C GLU A 87 -26.45 4.20 -4.55
N VAL A 88 -26.70 3.04 -3.93
CA VAL A 88 -25.89 2.53 -2.82
C VAL A 88 -24.49 2.16 -3.28
N LEU A 89 -24.38 1.54 -4.47
CA LEU A 89 -23.09 1.14 -5.03
C LEU A 89 -22.24 2.35 -5.40
N SER A 90 -22.83 3.37 -6.02
CA SER A 90 -22.12 4.60 -6.40
C SER A 90 -21.64 5.36 -5.17
N ALA A 91 -22.51 5.54 -4.15
CA ALA A 91 -22.10 6.13 -2.87
C ALA A 91 -20.95 5.34 -2.20
N TYR A 92 -21.02 4.00 -2.24
CA TYR A 92 -19.93 3.16 -1.71
C TYR A 92 -18.60 3.36 -2.47
N ILE A 93 -18.66 3.48 -3.81
CA ILE A 93 -17.50 3.72 -4.66
C ILE A 93 -16.87 5.08 -4.32
N GLU A 94 -17.68 6.12 -4.18
CA GLU A 94 -17.22 7.45 -3.79
C GLU A 94 -16.56 7.43 -2.40
N ASP A 95 -17.28 6.95 -1.39
CA ASP A 95 -16.84 6.96 0.02
C ASP A 95 -15.61 6.10 0.27
N THR A 96 -15.45 5.01 -0.48
CA THR A 96 -14.35 4.06 -0.28
C THR A 96 -13.17 4.36 -1.18
N HIS A 97 -13.41 4.46 -2.49
CA HIS A 97 -12.36 4.47 -3.49
C HIS A 97 -11.96 5.89 -3.88
N HIS A 98 -12.92 6.78 -4.16
CA HIS A 98 -12.62 8.15 -4.57
C HIS A 98 -12.00 8.90 -3.41
N ASP A 99 -12.57 8.74 -2.23
CA ASP A 99 -12.07 9.29 -0.98
C ASP A 99 -10.65 8.81 -0.63
N TYR A 100 -10.36 7.53 -0.88
CA TYR A 100 -9.00 7.02 -0.79
C TYR A 100 -8.06 7.72 -1.77
N LEU A 101 -8.44 7.84 -3.04
CA LEU A 101 -7.60 8.44 -4.08
C LEU A 101 -7.32 9.93 -3.79
N ARG A 102 -8.33 10.70 -3.34
CA ARG A 102 -8.17 12.10 -2.91
C ARG A 102 -7.12 12.28 -1.82
N ARG A 103 -6.96 11.30 -0.92
CA ARG A 103 -5.92 11.32 0.13
C ARG A 103 -4.60 10.73 -0.36
N ALA A 104 -4.64 9.68 -1.17
CA ALA A 104 -3.47 8.92 -1.59
C ALA A 104 -2.65 9.66 -2.64
N LEU A 105 -3.29 10.22 -3.67
CA LEU A 105 -2.59 10.87 -4.79
C LEU A 105 -1.71 12.05 -4.35
N PRO A 106 -2.19 13.02 -3.54
CA PRO A 106 -1.34 14.11 -3.06
C PRO A 106 -0.22 13.63 -2.14
N ARG A 107 -0.49 12.59 -1.34
CA ARG A 107 0.52 12.01 -0.45
C ARG A 107 1.63 11.33 -1.25
N ILE A 108 1.29 10.57 -2.30
CA ILE A 108 2.28 9.91 -3.16
C ILE A 108 3.10 10.96 -3.91
N GLU A 109 2.48 12.02 -4.42
CA GLU A 109 3.18 13.14 -5.06
C GLU A 109 4.24 13.75 -4.13
N GLN A 110 3.88 14.01 -2.87
CA GLN A 110 4.80 14.52 -1.87
C GLN A 110 5.95 13.55 -1.55
N LEU A 111 5.66 12.25 -1.48
CA LEU A 111 6.68 11.21 -1.27
C LEU A 111 7.62 11.12 -2.46
N LEU A 112 7.09 11.16 -3.68
CA LEU A 112 7.87 11.11 -4.91
C LEU A 112 8.78 12.34 -5.03
N ALA A 113 8.29 13.53 -4.67
CA ALA A 113 9.11 14.73 -4.58
C ALA A 113 10.24 14.61 -3.55
N LYS A 114 10.01 13.95 -2.39
CA LYS A 114 11.07 13.66 -1.41
C LYS A 114 12.13 12.72 -2.00
N VAL A 115 11.72 11.64 -2.64
CA VAL A 115 12.62 10.67 -3.28
C VAL A 115 13.44 11.33 -4.39
N LEU A 116 12.81 12.12 -5.25
CA LEU A 116 13.49 12.89 -6.29
C LEU A 116 14.53 13.86 -5.72
N ARG A 117 14.22 14.59 -4.65
CA ARG A 117 15.19 15.48 -4.00
C ARG A 117 16.39 14.73 -3.43
N ALA A 118 16.18 13.55 -2.85
CA ALA A 118 17.24 12.77 -2.23
C ALA A 118 18.09 11.99 -3.24
N HIS A 119 17.50 11.53 -4.33
CA HIS A 119 18.12 10.53 -5.22
C HIS A 119 18.16 10.91 -6.70
N GLY A 120 17.43 11.95 -7.13
CA GLY A 120 17.26 12.28 -8.55
C GLY A 120 18.56 12.62 -9.29
N ALA A 121 19.58 13.15 -8.60
CA ALA A 121 20.89 13.41 -9.20
C ALA A 121 21.59 12.13 -9.70
N ASN A 122 21.38 11.01 -9.00
CA ASN A 122 22.02 9.72 -9.32
C ASN A 122 21.08 8.77 -10.07
N HIS A 123 19.77 9.04 -10.07
CA HIS A 123 18.73 8.18 -10.61
C HIS A 123 17.79 8.98 -11.50
N ARG A 124 18.17 9.14 -12.77
CA ARG A 124 17.43 9.96 -13.74
C ARG A 124 16.07 9.36 -14.10
N GLU A 125 15.92 8.04 -14.00
CA GLU A 125 14.67 7.30 -14.18
C GLU A 125 13.55 7.81 -13.25
N LEU A 126 13.89 8.37 -12.08
CA LEU A 126 12.92 8.91 -11.15
C LEU A 126 12.16 10.12 -11.71
N PHE A 127 12.77 10.90 -12.61
CA PHE A 127 12.07 12.01 -13.27
C PHE A 127 11.00 11.50 -14.22
N GLU A 128 11.25 10.40 -14.91
CA GLU A 128 10.26 9.75 -15.77
C GLU A 128 9.10 9.18 -14.93
N VAL A 129 9.40 8.51 -13.83
CA VAL A 129 8.38 8.02 -12.88
C VAL A 129 7.52 9.18 -12.38
N SER A 130 8.12 10.33 -12.04
CA SER A 130 7.38 11.52 -11.64
C SER A 130 6.49 12.10 -12.73
N GLY A 131 6.96 12.10 -13.98
CA GLY A 131 6.14 12.52 -15.12
C GLY A 131 4.96 11.57 -15.38
N LEU A 132 5.20 10.27 -15.32
CA LEU A 132 4.17 9.23 -15.47
C LEU A 132 3.13 9.32 -14.35
N PHE A 133 3.57 9.46 -13.10
CA PHE A 133 2.68 9.60 -11.96
C PHE A 133 1.83 10.87 -12.06
N GLY A 134 2.42 12.01 -12.48
CA GLY A 134 1.67 13.25 -12.66
C GLY A 134 0.54 13.14 -13.69
N ARG A 135 0.80 12.44 -14.81
CA ARG A 135 -0.24 12.13 -15.81
C ARG A 135 -1.35 11.24 -15.23
N LEU A 136 -0.97 10.13 -14.61
CA LEU A 136 -1.92 9.21 -13.97
C LEU A 136 -2.79 9.94 -12.94
N LYS A 137 -2.19 10.78 -12.08
CA LYS A 137 -2.90 11.58 -11.09
C LYS A 137 -3.95 12.48 -11.76
N SER A 138 -3.55 13.25 -12.78
CA SER A 138 -4.47 14.14 -13.49
C SER A 138 -5.61 13.38 -14.15
N ASP A 139 -5.33 12.24 -14.79
CA ASP A 139 -6.33 11.43 -15.45
C ASP A 139 -7.35 10.87 -14.44
N LEU A 140 -6.86 10.35 -13.31
CA LEU A 140 -7.72 9.86 -12.23
C LEU A 140 -8.56 10.98 -11.63
N GLU A 141 -7.96 12.11 -11.24
CA GLU A 141 -8.68 13.24 -10.64
C GLU A 141 -9.80 13.76 -11.57
N GLN A 142 -9.55 13.82 -12.88
CA GLN A 142 -10.59 14.17 -13.86
C GLN A 142 -11.68 13.10 -13.98
N HIS A 143 -11.33 11.83 -13.83
CA HIS A 143 -12.29 10.73 -13.88
C HIS A 143 -13.25 10.78 -12.71
N LEU A 144 -12.73 10.95 -11.48
CA LEU A 144 -13.55 11.03 -10.26
C LEU A 144 -14.61 12.13 -10.38
N VAL A 145 -14.21 13.33 -10.83
CA VAL A 145 -15.13 14.46 -11.02
C VAL A 145 -16.21 14.15 -12.06
N LYS A 146 -15.87 13.49 -13.17
CA LYS A 146 -16.86 13.13 -14.19
C LYS A 146 -17.87 12.13 -13.66
N GLU A 147 -17.41 11.13 -12.91
CA GLU A 147 -18.29 10.13 -12.31
C GLU A 147 -19.26 10.79 -11.33
N GLU A 148 -18.74 11.54 -10.37
CA GLU A 148 -19.51 12.16 -9.27
C GLU A 148 -20.49 13.24 -9.74
N VAL A 149 -20.17 13.98 -10.80
CA VAL A 149 -20.98 15.13 -11.23
C VAL A 149 -21.92 14.77 -12.39
N LEU A 150 -21.57 13.79 -13.22
CA LEU A 150 -22.29 13.52 -14.47
C LEU A 150 -22.83 12.10 -14.60
N LEU A 151 -22.26 11.08 -13.94
CA LEU A 151 -22.64 9.68 -14.14
C LEU A 151 -23.37 9.04 -12.97
N PHE A 152 -22.96 9.35 -11.73
CA PHE A 152 -23.54 8.79 -10.51
C PHE A 152 -24.84 9.47 -10.05
N PRO A 153 -25.05 10.79 -10.24
CA PRO A 153 -26.36 11.43 -10.01
C PRO A 153 -27.46 10.91 -10.94
#